data_AF-A0A5C9CRW9-F1
#
_entry.id   AF-A0A5C9CRW9-F1
#
_cell.length_a   1.000
_cell.length_b   1.000
_cell.length_c   1.000
_cell.angle_alpha   90.00
_cell.angle_beta   90.00
_cell.angle_gamma   90.00
#
_symmetry.space_group_name_H-M   'P 1'
#
loop_
_entity.id
_entity.type
_entity.pdbx_description
1 polymer ?
#
loop_
_entity_poly.entity_id
_entity_poly.type
_entity_poly.pdbx_seq_one_letter_code
_entity_poly.pdbx_strand_id
1 'polypeptide(L)'
;MDNNDLNIHFGQRGIADFPDYGFFVTITLGGDRLLAYKKWLQVAKITDHLCAATDYQTVCVRGVDYGLWAQWCEANGMPLPQSAPNPGKLKKPPFKHSEGDLWFHIKGDSEPSCRRVYAAILAELGGMVHHESLTIGDKSHGGKVFGGRFIDGLINPVDPVNLSERIIVGEEDAYYRGAAYVLQQKFKHNWDRLNDMTEIEKENMIGRNQDNTIIPSHDERSHIKCVRKLNGERMTLSILRQALPYGHSPSAKGNEEGVYFAAYGKSGTVFDDLIDGICGPDDGYIRDKMLNNTHSIQGNFWFIPGAKQAGLSGPHGEVDVPINPYFEVRSKNGLMFYNNRDYIHQLKSGQKDGQISDRIMALLAETFDGWNDTWERKVTMPSLGHLQQHLKAPRWQDFQWVEKSSTALRKGLATKISLSDVLLGEAFRLQANLFNIKPREIIEHAAADAGQWYPCDGVPDTGRKNRIFLRHAQRVLVHRAQRAKLQKGAAFGRTGLA
;
A
#
# COMPACT_ATOMS: atom_id res chain seq x y z
N MET A 1 -7.97 23.08 18.10
CA MET A 1 -7.97 21.61 18.06
C MET A 1 -6.73 21.24 17.28
N ASP A 2 -5.67 20.79 17.96
CA ASP A 2 -4.40 20.42 17.32
C ASP A 2 -4.64 19.22 16.41
N ASN A 3 -4.73 19.47 15.11
CA ASN A 3 -5.07 18.47 14.10
C ASN A 3 -3.82 17.76 13.58
N ASN A 4 -2.98 17.24 14.49
CA ASN A 4 -1.68 16.67 14.14
C ASN A 4 -1.51 15.19 14.55
N ASP A 5 -2.57 14.55 15.04
CA ASP A 5 -2.52 13.13 15.42
C ASP A 5 -2.72 12.23 14.20
N LEU A 6 -1.79 11.31 13.98
CA LEU A 6 -1.89 10.26 12.96
C LEU A 6 -3.19 9.45 13.15
N ASN A 7 -3.88 9.13 12.04
CA ASN A 7 -5.10 8.31 12.01
C ASN A 7 -4.95 6.98 12.73
N ILE A 8 -3.75 6.38 12.72
CA ILE A 8 -3.47 5.12 13.44
C ILE A 8 -3.72 5.23 14.96
N HIS A 9 -3.59 6.42 15.57
CA HIS A 9 -3.92 6.65 16.98
C HIS A 9 -5.42 6.58 17.29
N PHE A 10 -6.27 6.65 16.27
CA PHE A 10 -7.72 6.43 16.40
C PHE A 10 -8.11 4.99 16.08
N GLY A 11 -7.18 4.17 15.60
CA GLY A 11 -7.39 2.78 15.24
C GLY A 11 -7.22 1.81 16.40
N GLN A 12 -7.64 0.56 16.18
CA GLN A 12 -7.40 -0.50 17.16
C GLN A 12 -5.90 -0.81 17.25
N ARG A 13 -5.38 -0.90 18.48
CA ARG A 13 -4.02 -1.41 18.72
C ARG A 13 -3.92 -2.82 18.17
N GLY A 14 -2.82 -3.13 17.52
CA GLY A 14 -2.69 -4.34 16.73
C GLY A 14 -2.46 -4.07 15.26
N ILE A 15 -3.10 -3.07 14.62
CA ILE A 15 -3.04 -2.98 13.14
C ILE A 15 -1.61 -2.90 12.61
N ALA A 16 -0.72 -2.14 13.26
CA ALA A 16 0.68 -1.97 12.86
C ALA A 16 1.63 -3.07 13.38
N ASP A 17 1.17 -3.97 14.25
CA ASP A 17 2.01 -4.96 14.91
C ASP A 17 2.28 -6.20 14.03
N PHE A 18 3.52 -6.69 14.00
CA PHE A 18 3.92 -7.87 13.23
C PHE A 18 4.59 -8.94 14.11
N PRO A 19 3.88 -9.55 15.06
CA PRO A 19 4.47 -10.57 15.94
C PRO A 19 4.55 -11.94 15.25
N ASP A 20 5.14 -12.91 15.93
CA ASP A 20 5.54 -14.19 15.33
C ASP A 20 4.41 -15.20 15.15
N TYR A 21 3.32 -15.08 15.93
CA TYR A 21 2.12 -15.91 15.80
C TYR A 21 0.89 -15.06 15.49
N GLY A 22 -0.01 -15.61 14.67
CA GLY A 22 -1.30 -15.04 14.34
C GLY A 22 -2.42 -16.07 14.43
N PHE A 23 -3.43 -15.81 15.25
CA PHE A 23 -4.67 -16.58 15.27
C PHE A 23 -5.72 -15.78 14.51
N PHE A 24 -6.25 -16.40 13.47
CA PHE A 24 -7.31 -15.85 12.66
C PHE A 24 -8.60 -16.60 12.95
N VAL A 25 -9.53 -15.90 13.59
CA VAL A 25 -10.77 -16.47 14.11
C VAL A 25 -11.93 -15.88 13.33
N THR A 26 -12.75 -16.73 12.71
CA THR A 26 -14.02 -16.33 12.10
C THR A 26 -15.15 -16.98 12.87
N ILE A 27 -16.14 -16.19 13.27
CA ILE A 27 -17.31 -16.64 14.04
C ILE A 27 -18.58 -16.29 13.28
N THR A 28 -19.48 -17.26 13.15
CA THR A 28 -20.86 -17.07 12.74
C THR A 28 -21.75 -17.15 13.97
N LEU A 29 -22.63 -16.18 14.13
CA LEU A 29 -23.48 -16.03 15.29
C LEU A 29 -24.79 -16.80 15.12
N GLY A 30 -25.23 -17.47 16.19
CA GLY A 30 -26.57 -18.00 16.37
C GLY A 30 -27.38 -17.09 17.29
N GLY A 31 -28.61 -16.74 16.89
CA GLY A 31 -29.52 -15.95 17.71
C GLY A 31 -29.62 -14.47 17.33
N ASP A 32 -29.98 -13.62 18.31
CA ASP A 32 -30.30 -12.21 18.10
C ASP A 32 -29.05 -11.36 17.80
N ARG A 33 -28.97 -10.90 16.54
CA ARG A 33 -27.89 -10.08 16.00
C ARG A 33 -27.81 -8.69 16.65
N LEU A 34 -28.89 -8.17 17.22
CA LEU A 34 -28.87 -6.88 17.91
C LEU A 34 -28.22 -7.01 19.30
N LEU A 35 -28.50 -8.09 20.02
CA LEU A 35 -27.86 -8.38 21.30
C LEU A 35 -26.35 -8.64 21.12
N ALA A 36 -25.95 -9.18 19.96
CA ALA A 36 -24.55 -9.43 19.64
C ALA A 36 -23.67 -8.17 19.66
N TYR A 37 -24.22 -6.99 19.38
CA TYR A 37 -23.44 -5.73 19.45
C TYR A 37 -22.90 -5.46 20.86
N LYS A 38 -23.76 -5.59 21.88
CA LYS A 38 -23.36 -5.37 23.28
C LYS A 38 -22.32 -6.37 23.73
N LYS A 39 -22.50 -7.65 23.36
CA LYS A 39 -21.52 -8.71 23.61
C LYS A 39 -20.20 -8.45 22.92
N TRP A 40 -20.22 -8.01 21.66
CA TRP A 40 -19.02 -7.70 20.91
C TRP A 40 -18.21 -6.55 21.56
N LEU A 41 -18.87 -5.52 22.10
CA LEU A 41 -18.22 -4.48 22.90
C LEU A 41 -17.62 -5.01 24.21
N GLN A 42 -18.27 -5.98 24.86
CA GLN A 42 -17.72 -6.65 26.05
C GLN A 42 -16.47 -7.47 25.70
N VAL A 43 -16.52 -8.23 24.61
CA VAL A 43 -15.37 -8.97 24.06
C VAL A 43 -14.21 -8.01 23.78
N ALA A 44 -14.47 -6.85 23.15
CA ALA A 44 -13.45 -5.85 22.87
C ALA A 44 -12.72 -5.41 24.15
N LYS A 45 -13.47 -5.07 25.21
CA LYS A 45 -12.91 -4.66 26.50
C LYS A 45 -12.11 -5.77 27.19
N ILE A 46 -12.63 -6.99 27.23
CA ILE A 46 -11.96 -8.14 27.87
C ILE A 46 -10.65 -8.44 27.15
N THR A 47 -10.70 -8.52 25.82
CA THR A 47 -9.51 -8.80 25.03
C THR A 47 -8.48 -7.67 25.14
N ASP A 48 -8.90 -6.41 25.25
CA ASP A 48 -7.98 -5.28 25.42
C ASP A 48 -7.29 -5.31 26.79
N HIS A 49 -8.02 -5.64 27.86
CA HIS A 49 -7.44 -5.84 29.18
C HIS A 49 -6.43 -7.00 29.19
N LEU A 50 -6.72 -8.11 28.52
CA LEU A 50 -5.78 -9.22 28.39
C LEU A 50 -4.52 -8.81 27.60
N CYS A 51 -4.68 -8.02 26.55
CA CYS A 51 -3.56 -7.46 25.78
C CYS A 51 -2.71 -6.52 26.66
N ALA A 52 -3.33 -5.60 27.39
CA ALA A 52 -2.66 -4.67 28.30
C ALA A 52 -1.88 -5.39 29.41
N ALA A 53 -2.37 -6.53 29.92
CA ALA A 53 -1.66 -7.35 30.90
C ALA A 53 -0.35 -7.96 30.37
N THR A 54 -0.18 -7.99 29.04
CA THR A 54 1.06 -8.42 28.37
C THR A 54 1.92 -7.25 27.89
N ASP A 55 1.63 -6.03 28.33
CA ASP A 55 2.18 -4.79 27.76
C ASP A 55 2.01 -4.74 26.22
N TYR A 56 0.91 -5.33 25.74
CA TYR A 56 0.57 -5.48 24.33
C TYR A 56 1.61 -6.24 23.49
N GLN A 57 2.42 -7.12 24.11
CA GLN A 57 3.12 -8.19 23.37
C GLN A 57 2.14 -9.16 22.69
N THR A 58 0.91 -9.23 23.20
CA THR A 58 -0.23 -9.83 22.50
C THR A 58 -1.27 -8.76 22.22
N VAL A 59 -1.75 -8.70 20.98
CA VAL A 59 -2.74 -7.73 20.48
C VAL A 59 -3.90 -8.45 19.83
N CYS A 60 -5.07 -7.80 19.76
CA CYS A 60 -6.25 -8.34 19.12
C CYS A 60 -6.94 -7.26 18.29
N VAL A 61 -7.01 -7.47 16.98
CA VAL A 61 -7.81 -6.63 16.08
C VAL A 61 -9.16 -7.29 15.85
N ARG A 62 -10.25 -6.55 16.03
CA ARG A 62 -11.63 -7.02 15.97
C ARG A 62 -12.32 -6.45 14.74
N GLY A 63 -12.74 -7.34 13.86
CA GLY A 63 -13.51 -7.04 12.66
C GLY A 63 -14.93 -7.56 12.74
N VAL A 64 -15.80 -6.96 11.94
CA VAL A 64 -17.21 -7.29 11.83
C VAL A 64 -17.56 -7.33 10.35
N ASP A 65 -18.44 -8.25 9.96
CA ASP A 65 -19.02 -8.23 8.61
C ASP A 65 -19.68 -6.87 8.35
N TYR A 66 -19.55 -6.35 7.13
CA TYR A 66 -20.10 -5.03 6.79
C TYR A 66 -21.63 -5.02 6.87
N GLY A 67 -22.29 -6.11 6.46
CA GLY A 67 -23.75 -6.24 6.53
C GLY A 67 -24.24 -6.29 7.98
N LEU A 68 -23.51 -6.97 8.87
CA LEU A 68 -23.81 -6.95 10.31
C LEU A 68 -23.55 -5.58 10.93
N TRP A 69 -22.43 -4.92 10.58
CA TRP A 69 -22.13 -3.58 11.06
C TRP A 69 -23.20 -2.58 10.63
N ALA A 70 -23.71 -2.70 9.40
CA ALA A 70 -24.80 -1.85 8.90
C ALA A 70 -26.09 -2.00 9.73
N GLN A 71 -26.45 -3.23 10.13
CA GLN A 71 -27.60 -3.48 11.02
C GLN A 71 -27.39 -2.83 12.39
N TRP A 72 -26.17 -2.89 12.93
CA TRP A 72 -25.85 -2.21 14.18
C TRP A 72 -25.86 -0.69 14.05
N CYS A 73 -25.45 -0.16 12.90
CA CYS A 73 -25.54 1.27 12.62
C CYS A 73 -26.97 1.77 12.65
N GLU A 74 -27.87 1.08 11.93
CA GLU A 74 -29.29 1.40 11.91
C GLU A 74 -29.91 1.34 13.31
N ALA A 75 -29.66 0.27 14.06
CA ALA A 75 -30.22 0.07 15.39
C ALA A 75 -29.70 1.06 16.45
N ASN A 76 -28.50 1.62 16.28
CA ASN A 76 -27.86 2.52 17.24
C ASN A 76 -27.73 3.97 16.74
N GLY A 77 -28.31 4.31 15.59
CA GLY A 77 -28.26 5.66 15.03
C GLY A 77 -26.85 6.11 14.59
N MET A 78 -26.02 5.18 14.13
CA MET A 78 -24.68 5.49 13.60
C MET A 78 -24.75 5.63 12.06
N PRO A 79 -23.95 6.53 11.44
CA PRO A 79 -23.82 6.58 9.99
C PRO A 79 -23.16 5.31 9.45
N LEU A 80 -23.41 4.94 8.19
CA LEU A 80 -22.72 3.82 7.55
C LEU A 80 -21.30 4.21 7.09
N PRO A 81 -20.29 3.32 7.20
CA PRO A 81 -18.97 3.59 6.65
C PRO A 81 -19.03 3.75 5.13
N GLN A 82 -18.35 4.76 4.58
CA GLN A 82 -18.56 5.19 3.19
C GLN A 82 -18.08 4.19 2.11
N SER A 83 -17.16 3.28 2.44
CA SER A 83 -16.39 2.53 1.43
C SER A 83 -16.47 1.02 1.60
N ALA A 84 -17.68 0.48 1.51
CA ALA A 84 -17.92 -0.97 1.54
C ALA A 84 -17.24 -1.68 0.35
N PRO A 85 -16.52 -2.80 0.57
CA PRO A 85 -16.07 -3.65 -0.53
C PRO A 85 -17.24 -4.42 -1.15
N ASN A 86 -17.10 -4.88 -2.39
CA ASN A 86 -18.15 -5.65 -3.08
C ASN A 86 -18.02 -7.16 -2.80
N PRO A 87 -18.89 -7.78 -1.97
CA PRO A 87 -18.76 -9.20 -1.64
C PRO A 87 -18.96 -10.11 -2.86
N GLY A 88 -19.62 -9.63 -3.91
CA GLY A 88 -19.79 -10.35 -5.17
C GLY A 88 -18.47 -10.70 -5.86
N LYS A 89 -17.41 -9.92 -5.61
CA LYS A 89 -16.06 -10.19 -6.14
C LYS A 89 -15.44 -11.48 -5.58
N LEU A 90 -15.85 -11.90 -4.38
CA LEU A 90 -15.35 -13.14 -3.73
C LEU A 90 -16.19 -14.37 -4.06
N LYS A 91 -17.33 -14.21 -4.74
CA LYS A 91 -18.23 -15.32 -5.11
C LYS A 91 -17.79 -16.05 -6.39
N LYS A 92 -16.67 -15.63 -7.00
CA LYS A 92 -16.11 -16.21 -8.23
C LYS A 92 -14.71 -16.76 -7.97
N PRO A 93 -14.33 -17.88 -8.64
CA PRO A 93 -12.94 -18.33 -8.65
C PRO A 93 -11.98 -17.20 -9.10
N PRO A 94 -10.76 -17.11 -8.55
CA PRO A 94 -10.11 -18.07 -7.63
C PRO A 94 -10.42 -17.83 -6.15
N PHE A 95 -11.30 -16.88 -5.83
CA PHE A 95 -11.65 -16.50 -4.49
C PHE A 95 -12.80 -17.34 -3.95
N LYS A 96 -12.95 -17.31 -2.62
CA LYS A 96 -14.07 -17.92 -1.94
C LYS A 96 -14.65 -16.95 -0.93
N HIS A 97 -15.98 -16.93 -0.88
CA HIS A 97 -16.76 -16.23 0.12
C HIS A 97 -17.36 -17.28 1.06
N SER A 98 -16.88 -17.33 2.30
CA SER A 98 -17.28 -18.32 3.30
C SER A 98 -18.27 -17.81 4.33
N GLU A 99 -18.74 -16.56 4.16
CA GLU A 99 -19.60 -15.88 5.13
C GLU A 99 -18.94 -15.82 6.53
N GLY A 100 -19.66 -15.29 7.51
CA GLY A 100 -19.18 -15.08 8.87
C GLY A 100 -19.57 -13.69 9.36
N ASP A 101 -19.76 -13.56 10.67
CA ASP A 101 -20.31 -12.36 11.30
C ASP A 101 -19.24 -11.55 12.01
N LEU A 102 -18.33 -12.23 12.74
CA LEU A 102 -17.24 -11.61 13.49
C LEU A 102 -15.89 -12.19 13.07
N TRP A 103 -14.86 -11.36 13.10
CA TRP A 103 -13.49 -11.77 12.84
C TRP A 103 -12.53 -11.22 13.88
N PHE A 104 -11.59 -12.04 14.33
CA PHE A 104 -10.56 -11.63 15.27
C PHE A 104 -9.19 -12.02 14.72
N HIS A 105 -8.29 -11.04 14.68
CA HIS A 105 -6.89 -11.25 14.36
C HIS A 105 -6.08 -11.02 15.62
N ILE A 106 -5.82 -12.12 16.32
CA ILE A 106 -5.05 -12.12 17.57
C ILE A 106 -3.61 -12.39 17.19
N LYS A 107 -2.69 -11.59 17.69
CA LYS A 107 -1.28 -11.68 17.31
C LYS A 107 -0.41 -11.59 18.55
N GLY A 108 0.67 -12.33 18.59
CA GLY A 108 1.60 -12.27 19.71
C GLY A 108 2.84 -13.12 19.51
N ASP A 109 3.81 -12.96 20.40
CA ASP A 109 5.12 -13.61 20.28
C ASP A 109 5.12 -15.10 20.66
N SER A 110 3.99 -15.61 21.16
CA SER A 110 3.84 -17.01 21.53
C SER A 110 2.42 -17.53 21.33
N GLU A 111 2.31 -18.75 20.82
CA GLU A 111 1.03 -19.43 20.62
C GLU A 111 0.15 -19.48 21.89
N PRO A 112 0.68 -19.81 23.10
CA PRO A 112 -0.15 -19.84 24.31
C PRO A 112 -0.75 -18.48 24.67
N SER A 113 -0.07 -17.38 24.35
CA SER A 113 -0.57 -16.04 24.64
C SER A 113 -1.75 -15.67 23.74
N CYS A 114 -1.66 -15.97 22.43
CA CYS A 114 -2.79 -15.84 21.51
C CYS A 114 -3.96 -16.75 21.91
N ARG A 115 -3.67 -17.98 22.36
CA ARG A 115 -4.68 -18.96 22.78
C ARG A 115 -5.48 -18.50 24.01
N ARG A 116 -4.85 -17.79 24.96
CA ARG A 116 -5.56 -17.20 26.11
C ARG A 116 -6.62 -16.17 25.66
N VAL A 117 -6.26 -15.27 24.74
CA VAL A 117 -7.19 -14.27 24.19
C VAL A 117 -8.32 -14.96 23.41
N TYR A 118 -7.98 -15.98 22.60
CA TYR A 118 -8.96 -16.79 21.87
C TYR A 118 -10.00 -17.44 22.80
N ALA A 119 -9.54 -18.09 23.86
CA ALA A 119 -10.41 -18.74 24.84
C ALA A 119 -11.36 -17.73 25.52
N ALA A 120 -10.87 -16.52 25.83
CA ALA A 120 -11.69 -15.47 26.41
C ALA A 120 -12.78 -14.96 25.46
N ILE A 121 -12.49 -14.85 24.15
CA ILE A 121 -13.48 -14.48 23.13
C ILE A 121 -14.62 -15.50 23.10
N LEU A 122 -14.30 -16.79 23.03
CA LEU A 122 -15.31 -17.84 22.99
C LEU A 122 -16.14 -17.90 24.29
N ALA A 123 -15.49 -17.75 25.44
CA ALA A 123 -16.18 -17.74 26.73
C ALA A 123 -17.20 -16.61 26.84
N GLU A 124 -16.85 -15.40 26.39
CA GLU A 124 -17.72 -14.23 26.46
C GLU A 124 -18.89 -14.31 25.47
N LEU A 125 -18.63 -14.73 24.23
CA LEU A 125 -19.68 -14.93 23.23
C LEU A 125 -20.62 -16.07 23.67
N GLY A 126 -20.07 -17.13 24.26
CA GLY A 126 -20.81 -18.25 24.84
C GLY A 126 -21.74 -18.90 23.82
N GLY A 127 -22.99 -19.15 24.22
CA GLY A 127 -24.00 -19.81 23.38
C GLY A 127 -24.43 -19.05 22.12
N MET A 128 -23.89 -17.86 21.85
CA MET A 128 -24.11 -17.15 20.58
C MET A 128 -23.23 -17.66 19.45
N VAL A 129 -22.20 -18.46 19.73
CA VAL A 129 -21.35 -19.03 18.68
C VAL A 129 -22.11 -20.19 18.01
N HIS A 130 -22.51 -20.01 16.75
CA HIS A 130 -23.09 -21.10 15.95
C HIS A 130 -22.00 -21.90 15.23
N HIS A 131 -21.02 -21.22 14.65
CA HIS A 131 -19.88 -21.85 14.01
C HIS A 131 -18.62 -21.03 14.24
N GLU A 132 -17.49 -21.70 14.48
CA GLU A 132 -16.17 -21.09 14.63
C GLU A 132 -15.18 -21.72 13.64
N SER A 133 -14.29 -20.90 13.11
CA SER A 133 -13.12 -21.34 12.36
C SER A 133 -11.90 -20.66 12.93
N LEU A 134 -10.93 -21.44 13.41
CA LEU A 134 -9.63 -20.98 13.86
C LEU A 134 -8.57 -21.43 12.86
N THR A 135 -7.77 -20.48 12.37
CA THR A 135 -6.50 -20.79 11.68
C THR A 135 -5.36 -20.20 12.48
N ILE A 136 -4.38 -21.04 12.81
CA ILE A 136 -3.15 -20.64 13.49
C ILE A 136 -2.08 -20.52 12.41
N GLY A 137 -1.55 -19.32 12.24
CA GLY A 137 -0.37 -19.05 11.42
C GLY A 137 0.81 -18.64 12.30
N ASP A 138 2.00 -18.85 11.79
CA ASP A 138 3.25 -18.48 12.45
C ASP A 138 4.27 -18.01 11.43
N LYS A 139 5.35 -17.37 11.89
CA LYS A 139 6.50 -17.02 11.05
C LYS A 139 7.49 -18.18 10.90
N SER A 140 7.02 -19.39 10.64
CA SER A 140 7.89 -20.49 10.21
C SER A 140 8.78 -20.02 9.04
N HIS A 141 10.05 -20.42 9.09
CA HIS A 141 11.08 -19.97 8.14
C HIS A 141 11.23 -18.44 8.03
N GLY A 142 10.97 -17.69 9.11
CA GLY A 142 11.08 -16.23 9.13
C GLY A 142 9.92 -15.52 8.43
N GLY A 143 8.75 -16.14 8.37
CA GLY A 143 7.54 -15.61 7.71
C GLY A 143 7.58 -15.70 6.19
N LYS A 144 8.52 -16.48 5.64
CA LYS A 144 8.59 -16.75 4.21
C LYS A 144 7.52 -17.77 3.80
N VAL A 145 6.93 -17.55 2.65
CA VAL A 145 5.87 -18.39 2.05
C VAL A 145 6.41 -19.22 0.89
N PHE A 146 5.60 -20.18 0.43
CA PHE A 146 5.94 -21.21 -0.55
C PHE A 146 7.16 -22.03 -0.13
N GLY A 147 7.12 -22.56 1.10
CA GLY A 147 8.15 -23.44 1.64
C GLY A 147 9.45 -22.69 1.90
N GLY A 148 9.34 -21.52 2.53
CA GLY A 148 10.51 -20.73 2.94
C GLY A 148 11.21 -19.94 1.82
N ARG A 149 10.60 -19.78 0.65
CA ARG A 149 11.24 -19.16 -0.53
C ARG A 149 11.06 -17.65 -0.60
N PHE A 150 9.86 -17.16 -0.38
CA PHE A 150 9.49 -15.78 -0.71
C PHE A 150 9.03 -15.01 0.53
N ILE A 151 9.60 -13.82 0.76
CA ILE A 151 9.20 -12.94 1.88
C ILE A 151 7.87 -12.25 1.55
N ASP A 152 6.78 -12.48 2.28
CA ASP A 152 5.57 -11.66 2.16
C ASP A 152 5.78 -10.27 2.80
N GLY A 153 4.97 -9.28 2.45
CA GLY A 153 4.98 -7.96 3.08
C GLY A 153 6.09 -7.02 2.62
N LEU A 154 6.92 -7.41 1.64
CA LEU A 154 8.09 -6.61 1.20
C LEU A 154 7.78 -5.15 0.85
N ILE A 155 6.59 -4.88 0.30
CA ILE A 155 6.16 -3.54 -0.10
C ILE A 155 5.21 -2.86 0.89
N ASN A 156 5.04 -3.42 2.10
CA ASN A 156 4.24 -2.78 3.14
C ASN A 156 4.80 -1.39 3.50
N PRO A 157 3.96 -0.48 4.02
CA PRO A 157 4.43 0.74 4.67
C PRO A 157 5.44 0.42 5.78
N VAL A 158 6.48 1.25 5.89
CA VAL A 158 7.62 1.03 6.79
C VAL A 158 7.75 2.10 7.87
N ASP A 159 6.78 3.01 7.97
CA ASP A 159 6.77 4.07 8.96
C ASP A 159 5.31 4.39 9.35
N PRO A 160 5.09 4.91 10.57
CA PRO A 160 3.76 5.17 11.08
C PRO A 160 3.00 6.24 10.29
N VAL A 161 3.67 7.19 9.66
CA VAL A 161 3.03 8.27 8.90
C VAL A 161 2.38 7.70 7.63
N ASN A 162 3.16 6.98 6.83
CA ASN A 162 2.66 6.36 5.61
C ASN A 162 1.63 5.27 5.88
N LEU A 163 1.82 4.47 6.94
CA LEU A 163 0.83 3.48 7.36
C LEU A 163 -0.49 4.18 7.71
N SER A 164 -0.42 5.22 8.55
CA SER A 164 -1.58 6.00 8.97
C SER A 164 -2.31 6.67 7.81
N GLU A 165 -1.60 7.27 6.87
CA GLU A 165 -2.21 8.00 5.77
C GLU A 165 -2.86 7.08 4.73
N ARG A 166 -2.21 5.95 4.43
CA ARG A 166 -2.55 5.11 3.27
C ARG A 166 -3.38 3.88 3.62
N ILE A 167 -3.34 3.40 4.86
CA ILE A 167 -3.99 2.17 5.30
C ILE A 167 -5.19 2.44 6.22
N ILE A 168 -5.16 3.53 6.98
CA ILE A 168 -6.17 3.85 7.98
C ILE A 168 -7.12 4.92 7.44
N VAL A 169 -8.41 4.74 7.70
CA VAL A 169 -9.45 5.74 7.42
C VAL A 169 -9.13 7.02 8.20
N GLY A 170 -9.07 8.13 7.47
CA GLY A 170 -8.75 9.45 7.98
C GLY A 170 -9.97 10.36 8.04
N GLU A 171 -9.72 11.65 7.80
CA GLU A 171 -10.77 12.68 7.85
C GLU A 171 -11.79 12.58 6.71
N GLU A 172 -11.49 11.82 5.64
CA GLU A 172 -12.45 11.59 4.56
C GLU A 172 -13.72 10.86 5.04
N ASP A 173 -13.62 10.09 6.13
CA ASP A 173 -14.76 9.56 6.87
C ASP A 173 -14.56 9.80 8.36
N ALA A 174 -14.68 11.09 8.76
CA ALA A 174 -14.36 11.56 10.11
C ALA A 174 -15.08 10.80 11.24
N TYR A 175 -16.29 10.28 11.00
CA TYR A 175 -16.98 9.46 12.00
C TYR A 175 -16.22 8.16 12.25
N TYR A 176 -15.65 7.56 11.20
CA TYR A 176 -14.90 6.31 11.22
C TYR A 176 -13.38 6.48 11.16
N ARG A 177 -12.84 7.67 11.49
CA ARG A 177 -11.39 7.90 11.58
C ARG A 177 -10.75 6.84 12.49
N GLY A 178 -9.71 6.18 12.02
CA GLY A 178 -9.07 5.04 12.68
C GLY A 178 -9.54 3.66 12.22
N ALA A 179 -10.62 3.58 11.44
CA ALA A 179 -11.10 2.32 10.88
C ALA A 179 -10.18 1.80 9.76
N ALA A 180 -10.36 0.54 9.40
CA ALA A 180 -9.74 -0.09 8.24
C ALA A 180 -10.66 -1.16 7.65
N TYR A 181 -10.41 -1.53 6.40
CA TYR A 181 -11.09 -2.64 5.73
C TYR A 181 -10.10 -3.78 5.54
N VAL A 182 -10.55 -5.02 5.66
CA VAL A 182 -9.71 -6.20 5.50
C VAL A 182 -10.24 -7.11 4.41
N LEU A 183 -9.36 -7.52 3.49
CA LEU A 183 -9.57 -8.70 2.65
C LEU A 183 -8.89 -9.89 3.32
N GLN A 184 -9.70 -10.89 3.66
CA GLN A 184 -9.25 -12.15 4.23
C GLN A 184 -9.44 -13.28 3.23
N GLN A 185 -8.38 -14.05 2.96
CA GLN A 185 -8.43 -15.27 2.15
C GLN A 185 -7.48 -16.31 2.73
N LYS A 186 -7.99 -17.51 3.02
CA LYS A 186 -7.19 -18.68 3.41
C LYS A 186 -6.90 -19.47 2.14
N PHE A 187 -5.66 -19.41 1.69
CA PHE A 187 -5.21 -20.09 0.49
C PHE A 187 -4.58 -21.42 0.83
N LYS A 188 -4.99 -22.49 0.13
CA LYS A 188 -4.35 -23.80 0.18
C LYS A 188 -3.46 -23.99 -1.04
N HIS A 189 -2.21 -24.40 -0.80
CA HIS A 189 -1.25 -24.64 -1.87
C HIS A 189 -1.48 -26.00 -2.55
N ASN A 190 -1.31 -26.04 -3.87
CA ASN A 190 -1.18 -27.28 -4.62
C ASN A 190 0.31 -27.66 -4.67
N TRP A 191 0.77 -28.39 -3.64
CA TRP A 191 2.17 -28.77 -3.52
C TRP A 191 2.64 -29.75 -4.59
N ASP A 192 1.76 -30.59 -5.13
CA ASP A 192 2.13 -31.50 -6.21
C ASP A 192 2.58 -30.68 -7.43
N ARG A 193 1.77 -29.70 -7.83
CA ARG A 193 2.10 -28.81 -8.95
C ARG A 193 3.28 -27.88 -8.65
N LEU A 194 3.37 -27.36 -7.42
CA LEU A 194 4.49 -26.49 -7.03
C LEU A 194 5.82 -27.24 -6.96
N ASN A 195 5.83 -28.51 -6.57
CA ASN A 195 7.04 -29.32 -6.51
C ASN A 195 7.54 -29.71 -7.91
N ASP A 196 6.64 -29.86 -8.88
CA ASP A 196 6.98 -30.10 -10.29
C ASP A 196 7.56 -28.87 -11.00
N MET A 197 7.37 -27.67 -10.45
CA MET A 197 7.94 -26.44 -11.00
C MET A 197 9.43 -26.31 -10.66
N THR A 198 10.20 -25.89 -11.66
CA THR A 198 11.55 -25.38 -11.47
C THR A 198 11.54 -24.09 -10.63
N GLU A 199 12.68 -23.75 -10.01
CA GLU A 199 12.78 -22.52 -9.24
C GLU A 199 12.55 -21.28 -10.13
N ILE A 200 13.05 -21.28 -11.37
CA ILE A 200 12.82 -20.19 -12.34
C ILE A 200 11.33 -20.01 -12.65
N GLU A 201 10.54 -21.09 -12.72
CA GLU A 201 9.10 -21.01 -12.93
C GLU A 201 8.38 -20.41 -11.73
N LYS A 202 8.76 -20.79 -10.51
CA LYS A 202 8.24 -20.19 -9.27
C LYS A 202 8.56 -18.70 -9.20
N GLU A 203 9.79 -18.32 -9.51
CA GLU A 203 10.22 -16.92 -9.52
C GLU A 203 9.47 -16.10 -10.57
N ASN A 204 9.28 -16.64 -11.78
CA ASN A 204 8.48 -16.00 -12.83
C ASN A 204 6.99 -15.89 -12.47
N MET A 205 6.45 -16.89 -11.77
CA MET A 205 5.07 -16.87 -11.26
C MET A 205 4.87 -15.72 -10.26
N ILE A 206 5.80 -15.52 -9.33
CA ILE A 206 5.72 -14.41 -8.36
C ILE A 206 6.10 -13.08 -9.01
N GLY A 207 7.11 -13.06 -9.88
CA GLY A 207 7.70 -11.86 -10.50
C GLY A 207 8.98 -11.36 -9.81
N ARG A 208 9.60 -12.15 -8.94
CA ARG A 208 10.87 -11.85 -8.27
C ARG A 208 11.63 -13.13 -7.95
N ASN A 209 12.94 -13.00 -7.77
CA ASN A 209 13.78 -14.09 -7.32
C ASN A 209 13.73 -14.29 -5.78
N GLN A 210 14.35 -15.35 -5.28
CA GLN A 210 14.42 -15.63 -3.83
C GLN A 210 15.18 -14.54 -3.04
N ASP A 211 16.10 -13.81 -3.69
CA ASP A 211 16.78 -12.64 -3.13
C ASP A 211 15.93 -11.36 -3.16
N ASN A 212 14.63 -11.48 -3.45
CA ASN A 212 13.66 -10.39 -3.52
C ASN A 212 13.88 -9.38 -4.65
N THR A 213 14.77 -9.66 -5.59
CA THR A 213 15.01 -8.82 -6.77
C THR A 213 13.89 -9.02 -7.78
N ILE A 214 13.28 -7.93 -8.23
CA ILE A 214 12.23 -7.94 -9.24
C ILE A 214 12.79 -8.50 -10.55
N ILE A 215 12.06 -9.43 -11.17
CA ILE A 215 12.43 -10.00 -12.46
C ILE A 215 11.87 -9.11 -13.56
N PRO A 216 12.74 -8.54 -14.43
CA PRO A 216 12.30 -7.80 -15.60
C PRO A 216 11.73 -8.79 -16.63
N SER A 217 10.43 -9.05 -16.55
CA SER A 217 9.70 -9.93 -17.47
C SER A 217 8.65 -9.15 -18.26
N HIS A 218 8.38 -9.56 -19.49
CA HIS A 218 7.25 -9.08 -20.27
C HIS A 218 5.95 -9.83 -19.96
N ASP A 219 6.00 -10.92 -19.18
CA ASP A 219 4.79 -11.61 -18.76
C ASP A 219 4.02 -10.73 -17.77
N GLU A 220 2.79 -10.41 -18.13
CA GLU A 220 1.88 -9.56 -17.38
C GLU A 220 1.06 -10.33 -16.34
N ARG A 221 1.29 -11.65 -16.23
CA ARG A 221 0.57 -12.58 -15.36
C ARG A 221 1.32 -12.97 -14.09
N SER A 222 2.48 -12.37 -13.83
CA SER A 222 3.17 -12.54 -12.55
C SER A 222 2.37 -11.88 -11.42
N HIS A 223 2.43 -12.46 -10.23
CA HIS A 223 1.63 -12.00 -9.09
C HIS A 223 1.85 -10.51 -8.80
N ILE A 224 3.11 -10.05 -8.70
CA ILE A 224 3.46 -8.66 -8.42
C ILE A 224 2.81 -7.69 -9.41
N LYS A 225 2.79 -8.01 -10.70
CA LYS A 225 2.17 -7.15 -11.72
C LYS A 225 0.65 -7.16 -11.67
N CYS A 226 0.03 -8.29 -11.31
CA CYS A 226 -1.42 -8.41 -11.22
C CYS A 226 -1.96 -7.58 -10.04
N VAL A 227 -1.25 -7.60 -8.90
CA VAL A 227 -1.66 -6.87 -7.68
C VAL A 227 -1.17 -5.43 -7.65
N ARG A 228 -0.24 -5.02 -8.52
CA ARG A 228 0.16 -3.62 -8.63
C ARG A 228 -0.92 -2.81 -9.35
N LYS A 229 -1.68 -2.05 -8.59
CA LYS A 229 -2.71 -1.14 -9.10
C LYS A 229 -2.38 0.31 -8.78
N LEU A 230 -2.72 1.19 -9.72
CA LEU A 230 -2.54 2.62 -9.57
C LEU A 230 -3.92 3.26 -9.37
N ASN A 231 -4.01 4.21 -8.45
CA ASN A 231 -5.21 5.03 -8.30
C ASN A 231 -5.33 6.06 -9.44
N GLY A 232 -6.41 6.85 -9.45
CA GLY A 232 -6.63 7.92 -10.43
C GLY A 232 -5.49 8.97 -10.48
N GLU A 233 -4.68 9.06 -9.42
CA GLU A 233 -3.51 9.94 -9.33
C GLU A 233 -2.19 9.24 -9.67
N ARG A 234 -2.22 8.00 -10.18
CA ARG A 234 -1.04 7.17 -10.52
C ARG A 234 -0.15 6.77 -9.36
N MET A 235 -0.67 6.86 -8.15
CA MET A 235 0.00 6.34 -6.97
C MET A 235 -0.40 4.89 -6.78
N THR A 236 0.55 4.05 -6.36
CA THR A 236 0.26 2.66 -6.09
C THR A 236 -0.76 2.56 -4.95
N LEU A 237 -1.83 1.81 -5.19
CA LEU A 237 -2.78 1.45 -4.14
C LEU A 237 -2.05 0.62 -3.09
N SER A 238 -2.06 1.11 -1.85
CA SER A 238 -1.37 0.46 -0.75
C SER A 238 -2.32 -0.36 0.09
N ILE A 239 -1.81 -1.52 0.50
CA ILE A 239 -2.40 -2.38 1.50
C ILE A 239 -1.30 -2.78 2.49
N LEU A 240 -1.69 -3.04 3.72
CA LEU A 240 -0.81 -3.59 4.75
C LEU A 240 -1.08 -5.08 4.82
N ARG A 241 -0.17 -5.89 4.26
CA ARG A 241 -0.31 -7.35 4.25
C ARG A 241 0.29 -7.94 5.51
N GLN A 242 -0.50 -8.75 6.20
CA GLN A 242 -0.09 -9.51 7.38
C GLN A 242 -0.41 -10.97 7.15
N ALA A 243 0.05 -11.49 6.01
CA ALA A 243 -0.13 -12.88 5.65
C ALA A 243 0.85 -13.76 6.42
N LEU A 244 0.38 -14.92 6.89
CA LEU A 244 1.20 -15.90 7.58
C LEU A 244 1.00 -17.29 6.96
N PRO A 245 2.06 -18.11 6.81
CA PRO A 245 1.91 -19.52 6.52
C PRO A 245 1.17 -20.23 7.67
N TYR A 246 0.41 -21.28 7.33
CA TYR A 246 -0.32 -22.07 8.31
C TYR A 246 -0.24 -23.57 8.00
N GLY A 247 -0.37 -24.38 9.04
CA GLY A 247 -0.44 -25.85 8.93
C GLY A 247 0.82 -26.48 8.34
N HIS A 248 0.72 -27.77 8.00
CA HIS A 248 1.80 -28.52 7.38
C HIS A 248 1.29 -29.32 6.20
N SER A 249 2.07 -29.36 5.12
CA SER A 249 1.79 -30.21 3.98
C SER A 249 1.99 -31.68 4.33
N PRO A 250 1.07 -32.58 3.94
CA PRO A 250 1.27 -34.03 4.08
C PRO A 250 2.48 -34.55 3.28
N SER A 251 2.82 -33.90 2.16
CA SER A 251 3.87 -34.36 1.24
C SER A 251 5.28 -34.03 1.69
N ALA A 252 5.47 -33.00 2.52
CA ALA A 252 6.77 -32.63 3.06
C ALA A 252 6.60 -31.84 4.36
N LYS A 253 7.19 -32.33 5.46
CA LYS A 253 7.06 -31.71 6.79
C LYS A 253 7.58 -30.26 6.87
N GLY A 254 8.47 -29.87 5.96
CA GLY A 254 9.01 -28.50 5.88
C GLY A 254 8.12 -27.50 5.13
N ASN A 255 7.06 -27.97 4.47
CA ASN A 255 6.14 -27.11 3.73
C ASN A 255 4.89 -26.83 4.57
N GLU A 256 4.43 -25.60 4.53
CA GLU A 256 3.13 -25.19 5.08
C GLU A 256 1.97 -25.80 4.29
N GLU A 257 0.77 -25.88 4.85
CA GLU A 257 -0.43 -26.27 4.07
C GLU A 257 -0.84 -25.16 3.09
N GLY A 258 -0.61 -23.91 3.51
CA GLY A 258 -1.01 -22.75 2.74
C GLY A 258 -0.66 -21.44 3.45
N VAL A 259 -1.25 -20.35 2.96
CA VAL A 259 -1.06 -18.99 3.50
C VAL A 259 -2.41 -18.41 3.87
N TYR A 260 -2.51 -17.89 5.09
CA TYR A 260 -3.64 -17.09 5.50
C TYR A 260 -3.35 -15.63 5.16
N PHE A 261 -3.98 -15.14 4.11
CA PHE A 261 -3.85 -13.77 3.65
C PHE A 261 -4.85 -12.87 4.41
N ALA A 262 -4.31 -11.90 5.14
CA ALA A 262 -5.05 -10.79 5.72
C ALA A 262 -4.38 -9.49 5.28
N ALA A 263 -5.12 -8.64 4.58
CA ALA A 263 -4.62 -7.34 4.13
C ALA A 263 -5.54 -6.23 4.58
N TYR A 264 -4.97 -5.21 5.24
CA TYR A 264 -5.68 -4.00 5.65
C TYR A 264 -5.56 -2.95 4.55
N GLY A 265 -6.63 -2.19 4.36
CA GLY A 265 -6.70 -1.09 3.42
C GLY A 265 -7.62 0.00 3.93
N LYS A 266 -7.37 1.22 3.46
CA LYS A 266 -8.15 2.41 3.84
C LYS A 266 -9.57 2.39 3.30
N SER A 267 -9.83 1.63 2.24
CA SER A 267 -11.09 1.60 1.53
C SER A 267 -11.37 0.22 0.95
N GLY A 268 -12.63 -0.20 0.94
CA GLY A 268 -13.05 -1.45 0.30
C GLY A 268 -12.79 -1.49 -1.21
N THR A 269 -12.85 -0.35 -1.90
CA THR A 269 -12.63 -0.29 -3.36
C THR A 269 -11.20 -0.62 -3.76
N VAL A 270 -10.23 -0.43 -2.83
CA VAL A 270 -8.84 -0.85 -3.05
C VAL A 270 -8.77 -2.35 -3.33
N PHE A 271 -9.58 -3.15 -2.62
CA PHE A 271 -9.60 -4.59 -2.83
C PHE A 271 -10.33 -4.99 -4.11
N ASP A 272 -11.36 -4.24 -4.51
CA ASP A 272 -12.05 -4.47 -5.79
C ASP A 272 -11.07 -4.30 -6.96
N ASP A 273 -10.27 -3.22 -6.96
CA ASP A 273 -9.25 -2.97 -7.98
C ASP A 273 -8.16 -4.06 -8.00
N LEU A 274 -7.75 -4.53 -6.82
CA LEU A 274 -6.79 -5.63 -6.68
C LEU A 274 -7.33 -6.95 -7.25
N ILE A 275 -8.57 -7.30 -6.91
CA ILE A 275 -9.24 -8.51 -7.40
C ILE A 275 -9.40 -8.45 -8.92
N ASP A 276 -9.76 -7.29 -9.48
CA ASP A 276 -9.88 -7.12 -10.93
C ASP A 276 -8.53 -7.25 -11.65
N GLY A 277 -7.43 -6.91 -10.98
CA GLY A 277 -6.08 -7.21 -11.48
C GLY A 277 -5.73 -8.69 -11.53
N ILE A 278 -6.18 -9.42 -10.52
CA ILE A 278 -5.91 -10.84 -10.35
C ILE A 278 -6.74 -11.68 -11.33
N CYS A 279 -8.03 -11.38 -11.46
CA CYS A 279 -8.92 -12.10 -12.37
C CYS A 279 -8.65 -11.69 -13.84
N GLY A 280 -8.49 -10.40 -14.10
CA GLY A 280 -8.44 -9.88 -15.46
C GLY A 280 -9.83 -9.60 -16.04
N PRO A 281 -9.91 -9.23 -17.34
CA PRO A 281 -11.15 -8.73 -17.94
C PRO A 281 -12.16 -9.81 -18.35
N ASP A 282 -11.69 -11.05 -18.57
CA ASP A 282 -12.51 -12.14 -19.10
C ASP A 282 -13.10 -12.98 -17.96
N ASP A 283 -14.42 -13.23 -18.00
CA ASP A 283 -15.07 -14.02 -16.95
C ASP A 283 -14.58 -15.48 -16.97
N GLY A 284 -14.29 -16.04 -15.80
CA GLY A 284 -13.72 -17.39 -15.65
C GLY A 284 -12.22 -17.49 -15.95
N TYR A 285 -11.57 -16.44 -16.44
CA TYR A 285 -10.12 -16.39 -16.57
C TYR A 285 -9.46 -15.94 -15.25
N ILE A 286 -8.29 -16.52 -14.95
CA ILE A 286 -7.45 -16.10 -13.83
C ILE A 286 -6.13 -15.63 -14.43
N ARG A 287 -5.95 -14.31 -14.46
CA ARG A 287 -4.72 -13.69 -14.97
C ARG A 287 -3.52 -14.06 -14.10
N ASP A 288 -3.67 -14.06 -12.79
CA ASP A 288 -2.57 -14.33 -11.86
C ASP A 288 -2.14 -15.81 -11.87
N LYS A 289 -0.90 -16.07 -12.31
CA LYS A 289 -0.33 -17.43 -12.32
C LYS A 289 -0.21 -18.05 -10.93
N MET A 290 0.01 -17.25 -9.89
CA MET A 290 0.13 -17.77 -8.54
C MET A 290 -1.16 -18.47 -8.11
N LEU A 291 -2.31 -17.86 -8.41
CA LEU A 291 -3.63 -18.41 -8.03
C LEU A 291 -4.08 -19.62 -8.87
N ASN A 292 -3.32 -19.98 -9.91
CA ASN A 292 -3.48 -21.28 -10.58
C ASN A 292 -2.83 -22.44 -9.78
N ASN A 293 -1.98 -22.11 -8.80
CA ASN A 293 -1.24 -23.07 -7.96
C ASN A 293 -1.61 -22.96 -6.48
N THR A 294 -2.43 -21.98 -6.11
CA THR A 294 -2.95 -21.80 -4.77
C THR A 294 -4.39 -21.32 -4.86
N HIS A 295 -5.31 -21.95 -4.14
CA HIS A 295 -6.75 -21.66 -4.26
C HIS A 295 -7.34 -21.27 -2.91
N SER A 296 -8.29 -20.34 -2.92
CA SER A 296 -8.94 -19.92 -1.69
C SER A 296 -9.94 -20.98 -1.22
N ILE A 297 -9.80 -21.41 0.03
CA ILE A 297 -10.72 -22.37 0.68
C ILE A 297 -11.67 -21.69 1.67
N GLN A 298 -11.34 -20.47 2.11
CA GLN A 298 -12.15 -19.63 2.98
C GLN A 298 -11.83 -18.16 2.72
N GLY A 299 -12.82 -17.27 2.77
CA GLY A 299 -12.55 -15.85 2.64
C GLY A 299 -13.75 -14.95 2.92
N ASN A 300 -13.47 -13.71 3.32
CA ASN A 300 -14.47 -12.68 3.54
C ASN A 300 -13.84 -11.28 3.48
N PHE A 301 -14.69 -10.25 3.44
CA PHE A 301 -14.32 -8.89 3.76
C PHE A 301 -14.72 -8.55 5.19
N TRP A 302 -13.89 -7.77 5.88
CA TRP A 302 -14.18 -7.32 7.25
C TRP A 302 -14.05 -5.82 7.36
N PHE A 303 -14.97 -5.21 8.10
CA PHE A 303 -14.83 -3.85 8.58
C PHE A 303 -14.19 -3.86 9.96
N ILE A 304 -13.09 -3.14 10.11
CA ILE A 304 -12.38 -2.95 11.38
C ILE A 304 -12.75 -1.56 11.90
N PRO A 305 -13.70 -1.45 12.85
CA PRO A 305 -14.09 -0.15 13.40
C PRO A 305 -12.91 0.53 14.12
N GLY A 306 -12.91 1.86 14.13
CA GLY A 306 -11.97 2.65 14.94
C GLY A 306 -12.09 2.32 16.43
N ALA A 307 -11.06 2.65 17.20
CA ALA A 307 -11.01 2.33 18.63
C ALA A 307 -12.23 2.89 19.39
N LYS A 308 -12.66 4.12 19.06
CA LYS A 308 -13.83 4.76 19.64
C LYS A 308 -15.11 3.93 19.44
N GLN A 309 -15.37 3.46 18.22
CA GLN A 309 -16.55 2.65 17.90
C GLN A 309 -16.49 1.26 18.55
N ALA A 310 -15.29 0.74 18.80
CA ALA A 310 -15.06 -0.49 19.55
C ALA A 310 -15.13 -0.31 21.08
N GLY A 311 -15.28 0.93 21.58
CA GLY A 311 -15.27 1.22 23.01
C GLY A 311 -13.88 1.08 23.66
N LEU A 312 -12.83 1.32 22.89
CA LEU A 312 -11.41 1.18 23.26
C LEU A 312 -10.69 2.53 23.19
N SER A 313 -9.54 2.62 23.85
CA SER A 313 -8.52 3.65 23.59
C SER A 313 -7.65 3.21 22.42
N GLY A 314 -7.34 4.13 21.50
CA GLY A 314 -6.34 3.87 20.47
C GLY A 314 -4.92 3.81 21.03
N PRO A 315 -3.91 3.47 20.20
CA PRO A 315 -2.54 3.37 20.66
C PRO A 315 -2.00 4.73 21.11
N HIS A 316 -1.45 4.78 22.32
CA HIS A 316 -0.78 5.95 22.90
C HIS A 316 0.73 5.89 22.61
N GLY A 317 1.35 7.05 22.39
CA GLY A 317 2.79 7.16 22.15
C GLY A 317 3.18 6.81 20.71
N GLU A 318 4.46 6.54 20.48
CA GLU A 318 4.97 6.23 19.14
C GLU A 318 4.53 4.82 18.69
N VAL A 319 3.96 4.72 17.49
CA VAL A 319 3.58 3.43 16.89
C VAL A 319 4.80 2.89 16.16
N ASP A 320 5.33 1.76 16.66
CA ASP A 320 6.41 1.06 15.99
C ASP A 320 5.91 0.38 14.71
N VAL A 321 6.65 0.57 13.62
CA VAL A 321 6.40 -0.08 12.34
C VAL A 321 7.72 -0.71 11.91
N PRO A 322 7.88 -2.04 12.09
CA PRO A 322 9.14 -2.70 11.84
C PRO A 322 9.50 -2.68 10.36
N ILE A 323 10.76 -2.39 10.06
CA ILE A 323 11.31 -2.52 8.71
C ILE A 323 11.67 -3.97 8.42
N ASN A 324 11.48 -4.40 7.17
CA ASN A 324 11.96 -5.70 6.74
C ASN A 324 13.50 -5.71 6.72
N PRO A 325 14.18 -6.71 7.32
CA PRO A 325 15.64 -6.79 7.36
C PRO A 325 16.30 -6.73 5.97
N TYR A 326 15.58 -7.11 4.92
CA TYR A 326 16.03 -6.96 3.54
C TYR A 326 16.48 -5.53 3.17
N PHE A 327 15.87 -4.51 3.79
CA PHE A 327 16.14 -3.11 3.45
C PHE A 327 17.26 -2.47 4.28
N GLU A 328 17.81 -3.13 5.31
CA GLU A 328 18.76 -2.52 6.24
C GLU A 328 20.20 -2.38 5.70
N VAL A 329 20.42 -2.63 4.42
CA VAL A 329 21.75 -2.55 3.79
C VAL A 329 22.13 -1.10 3.48
N ARG A 330 23.21 -0.62 4.12
CA ARG A 330 23.71 0.76 3.99
C ARG A 330 25.19 0.82 3.65
N SER A 331 25.64 1.98 3.18
CA SER A 331 27.08 2.24 3.06
C SER A 331 27.80 2.17 4.40
N LYS A 332 29.09 1.81 4.40
CA LYS A 332 29.93 1.72 5.62
C LYS A 332 29.92 2.97 6.50
N ASN A 333 29.70 4.16 5.93
CA ASN A 333 29.66 5.42 6.68
C ASN A 333 28.26 5.78 7.21
N GLY A 334 27.23 4.96 6.92
CA GLY A 334 25.85 5.18 7.35
C GLY A 334 25.14 6.37 6.72
N LEU A 335 25.71 7.01 5.68
CA LEU A 335 25.14 8.21 5.05
C LEU A 335 24.43 7.93 3.73
N MET A 336 24.78 6.84 3.03
CA MET A 336 24.10 6.44 1.81
C MET A 336 23.14 5.28 2.06
N PHE A 337 21.90 5.52 1.67
CA PHE A 337 20.80 4.56 1.65
C PHE A 337 20.71 3.96 0.25
N TYR A 338 20.64 2.63 0.17
CA TYR A 338 20.49 1.93 -1.10
C TYR A 338 19.03 1.61 -1.44
N ASN A 339 18.11 1.92 -0.51
CA ASN A 339 16.68 1.76 -0.70
C ASN A 339 15.90 2.94 -0.09
N ASN A 340 14.84 3.38 -0.76
CA ASN A 340 13.97 4.47 -0.31
C ASN A 340 13.17 4.13 0.95
N ARG A 341 12.80 2.86 1.17
CA ARG A 341 12.09 2.42 2.39
C ARG A 341 12.95 2.57 3.62
N ASP A 342 14.21 2.12 3.56
CA ASP A 342 15.16 2.29 4.67
C ASP A 342 15.40 3.77 4.97
N TYR A 343 15.55 4.59 3.92
CA TYR A 343 15.65 6.04 4.06
C TYR A 343 14.44 6.65 4.78
N ILE A 344 13.21 6.34 4.34
CA ILE A 344 11.98 6.83 4.96
C ILE A 344 11.86 6.35 6.42
N HIS A 345 12.08 5.07 6.67
CA HIS A 345 11.99 4.49 8.00
C HIS A 345 12.96 5.20 8.95
N GLN A 346 14.23 5.35 8.57
CA GLN A 346 15.24 6.00 9.40
C GLN A 346 15.04 7.51 9.55
N LEU A 347 14.38 8.18 8.61
CA LEU A 347 14.00 9.58 8.79
C LEU A 347 12.97 9.75 9.91
N LYS A 348 12.12 8.74 10.14
CA LYS A 348 11.14 8.77 11.23
C LYS A 348 11.71 8.20 12.54
N SER A 349 12.38 7.04 12.48
CA SER A 349 12.91 6.35 13.66
C SER A 349 14.28 6.84 14.13
N GLY A 350 15.05 7.49 13.25
CA GLY A 350 16.40 7.98 13.55
C GLY A 350 16.39 9.33 14.24
N GLN A 351 16.92 9.38 15.47
CA GLN A 351 17.22 10.60 16.23
C GLN A 351 18.32 11.46 15.58
N LYS A 352 18.11 12.02 14.38
CA LYS A 352 19.04 13.00 13.80
C LYS A 352 18.37 14.36 13.61
N ASP A 353 19.16 15.39 13.87
CA ASP A 353 18.81 16.81 13.91
C ASP A 353 17.83 17.23 12.80
N GLY A 354 16.70 17.79 13.22
CA GLY A 354 15.65 18.33 12.35
C GLY A 354 14.59 17.30 11.99
N GLN A 355 13.60 17.11 12.88
CA GLN A 355 12.41 16.33 12.55
C GLN A 355 11.74 16.91 11.29
N ILE A 356 11.66 16.08 10.26
CA ILE A 356 10.88 16.35 9.06
C ILE A 356 9.40 16.22 9.43
N SER A 357 8.56 17.15 8.98
CA SER A 357 7.14 17.08 9.27
C SER A 357 6.48 15.88 8.61
N ASP A 358 5.42 15.34 9.23
CA ASP A 358 4.69 14.18 8.72
C ASP A 358 4.17 14.42 7.29
N ARG A 359 3.78 15.66 6.96
CA ARG A 359 3.40 16.04 5.59
C ARG A 359 4.55 15.88 4.59
N ILE A 360 5.79 16.23 4.95
CA ILE A 360 6.93 16.05 4.05
C ILE A 360 7.27 14.56 3.91
N MET A 361 7.12 13.78 4.98
CA MET A 361 7.30 12.32 4.95
C MET A 361 6.34 11.63 3.99
N ALA A 362 5.06 11.99 4.05
CA ALA A 362 4.02 11.55 3.12
C ALA A 362 4.39 11.84 1.65
N LEU A 363 4.72 13.11 1.36
CA LEU A 363 5.07 13.57 0.01
C LEU A 363 6.33 12.88 -0.55
N LEU A 364 7.33 12.63 0.30
CA LEU A 364 8.54 11.89 -0.08
C LEU A 364 8.20 10.45 -0.46
N ALA A 365 7.35 9.78 0.31
CA ALA A 365 6.91 8.43 0.01
C ALA A 365 6.10 8.33 -1.30
N GLU A 366 5.17 9.24 -1.54
CA GLU A 366 4.45 9.33 -2.81
C GLU A 366 5.43 9.50 -4.00
N THR A 367 6.44 10.37 -3.85
CA THR A 367 7.46 10.61 -4.87
C THR A 367 8.27 9.35 -5.16
N PHE A 368 8.67 8.63 -4.11
CA PHE A 368 9.43 7.39 -4.23
C PHE A 368 8.63 6.25 -4.88
N ASP A 369 7.34 6.15 -4.60
CA ASP A 369 6.45 5.21 -5.28
C ASP A 369 6.31 5.50 -6.77
N GLY A 370 6.21 6.78 -7.13
CA GLY A 370 6.22 7.22 -8.52
C GLY A 370 7.53 6.86 -9.24
N TRP A 371 8.67 6.91 -8.55
CA TRP A 371 9.94 6.44 -9.12
C TRP A 371 9.94 4.92 -9.32
N ASN A 372 9.53 4.15 -8.31
CA ASN A 372 9.48 2.69 -8.40
C ASN A 372 8.64 2.20 -9.60
N ASP A 373 7.58 2.93 -9.96
CA ASP A 373 6.72 2.59 -11.12
C ASP A 373 7.46 2.58 -12.46
N THR A 374 8.41 3.50 -12.64
CA THR A 374 9.17 3.63 -13.90
C THR A 374 10.13 2.46 -14.16
N TRP A 375 10.41 1.63 -13.15
CA TRP A 375 11.23 0.43 -13.32
C TRP A 375 10.45 -0.74 -13.92
N GLU A 376 9.13 -0.78 -13.71
CA GLU A 376 8.27 -1.88 -14.17
C GLU A 376 7.63 -1.59 -15.53
N ARG A 377 7.23 -0.34 -15.78
CA ARG A 377 6.65 0.09 -17.05
C ARG A 377 7.62 0.96 -17.83
N LYS A 378 7.93 0.53 -19.05
CA LYS A 378 8.68 1.35 -20.01
C LYS A 378 7.85 2.59 -20.36
N VAL A 379 8.19 3.72 -19.75
CA VAL A 379 7.64 5.02 -20.16
C VAL A 379 8.22 5.37 -21.52
N THR A 380 7.38 5.33 -22.54
CA THR A 380 7.74 5.78 -23.88
C THR A 380 7.17 7.18 -24.04
N MET A 381 8.02 8.16 -24.37
CA MET A 381 7.54 9.50 -24.64
C MET A 381 6.58 9.45 -25.83
N PRO A 382 5.30 9.84 -25.66
CA PRO A 382 4.35 9.90 -26.75
C PRO A 382 4.85 10.88 -27.81
N SER A 383 4.44 10.64 -29.05
CA SER A 383 4.75 11.56 -30.14
C SER A 383 4.14 12.93 -29.85
N LEU A 384 4.91 13.99 -30.10
CA LEU A 384 4.38 15.35 -30.05
C LEU A 384 3.35 15.62 -31.15
N GLY A 385 3.16 14.69 -32.10
CA GLY A 385 2.27 14.84 -33.25
C GLY A 385 2.91 15.65 -34.39
N HIS A 386 2.27 15.63 -35.55
CA HIS A 386 2.74 16.41 -36.70
C HIS A 386 2.27 17.86 -36.61
N LEU A 387 3.10 18.84 -37.01
CA LEU A 387 2.75 20.27 -36.97
C LEU A 387 1.39 20.57 -37.63
N GLN A 388 1.11 19.92 -38.76
CA GLN A 388 -0.15 20.09 -39.50
C GLN A 388 -1.39 19.67 -38.71
N GLN A 389 -1.26 18.73 -37.77
CA GLN A 389 -2.39 18.32 -36.93
C GLN A 389 -2.74 19.43 -35.94
N HIS A 390 -1.73 20.07 -35.36
CA HIS A 390 -1.92 21.17 -34.40
C HIS A 390 -2.42 22.45 -35.05
N LEU A 391 -2.04 22.72 -36.30
CA LEU A 391 -2.52 23.87 -37.08
C LEU A 391 -4.03 23.85 -37.39
N LYS A 392 -4.70 22.70 -37.17
CA LYS A 392 -6.16 22.59 -37.30
C LYS A 392 -6.90 23.11 -36.06
N ALA A 393 -6.23 23.24 -34.92
CA ALA A 393 -6.86 23.77 -33.72
C ALA A 393 -7.13 25.28 -33.88
N PRO A 394 -8.28 25.79 -33.43
CA PRO A 394 -8.64 27.20 -33.59
C PRO A 394 -7.57 28.18 -33.10
N ARG A 395 -6.86 27.83 -32.01
CA ARG A 395 -5.77 28.62 -31.43
C ARG A 395 -4.59 28.88 -32.38
N TRP A 396 -4.37 28.01 -33.37
CA TRP A 396 -3.21 28.05 -34.26
C TRP A 396 -3.56 28.31 -35.73
N GLN A 397 -4.83 28.59 -36.02
CA GLN A 397 -5.35 28.71 -37.37
C GLN A 397 -4.68 29.86 -38.16
N ASP A 398 -4.37 30.97 -37.48
CA ASP A 398 -3.66 32.12 -38.07
C ASP A 398 -2.22 31.80 -38.49
N PHE A 399 -1.67 30.66 -38.06
CA PHE A 399 -0.30 30.25 -38.36
C PHE A 399 -0.21 29.21 -39.49
N GLN A 400 -1.30 28.92 -40.20
CA GLN A 400 -1.31 27.95 -41.32
C GLN A 400 -0.34 28.31 -42.45
N TRP A 401 -0.02 29.59 -42.65
CA TRP A 401 0.96 30.06 -43.63
C TRP A 401 2.36 29.45 -43.42
N VAL A 402 2.68 29.00 -42.20
CA VAL A 402 3.98 28.43 -41.84
C VAL A 402 4.26 27.12 -42.58
N GLU A 403 3.24 26.40 -43.08
CA GLU A 403 3.43 25.19 -43.87
C GLU A 403 4.32 25.41 -45.10
N LYS A 404 4.11 26.53 -45.80
CA LYS A 404 4.84 26.91 -47.01
C LYS A 404 6.12 27.71 -46.73
N SER A 405 6.45 27.92 -45.47
CA SER A 405 7.56 28.78 -45.05
C SER A 405 8.90 28.02 -44.95
N SER A 406 9.96 28.72 -44.55
CA SER A 406 11.26 28.11 -44.33
C SER A 406 11.23 27.06 -43.20
N THR A 407 12.14 26.09 -43.25
CA THR A 407 12.28 25.06 -42.20
C THR A 407 12.53 25.66 -40.82
N ALA A 408 13.20 26.82 -40.74
CA ALA A 408 13.43 27.52 -39.47
C ALA A 408 12.11 28.00 -38.84
N LEU A 409 11.22 28.59 -39.64
CA LEU A 409 9.92 29.07 -39.17
C LEU A 409 9.00 27.91 -38.75
N ARG A 410 8.99 26.82 -39.52
CA ARG A 410 8.27 25.59 -39.15
C ARG A 410 8.75 25.01 -37.81
N LYS A 411 10.07 24.94 -37.60
CA LYS A 411 10.64 24.47 -36.34
C LYS A 411 10.30 25.39 -35.17
N GLY A 412 10.43 26.71 -35.35
CA GLY A 412 10.09 27.69 -34.32
C GLY A 412 8.64 27.59 -33.86
N LEU A 413 7.70 27.47 -34.81
CA LEU A 413 6.29 27.29 -34.48
C LEU A 413 6.04 25.92 -33.81
N ALA A 414 6.63 24.85 -34.31
CA ALA A 414 6.50 23.52 -33.70
C ALA A 414 7.00 23.51 -32.24
N THR A 415 8.12 24.19 -31.94
CA THR A 415 8.62 24.36 -30.57
C THR A 415 7.64 25.17 -29.71
N LYS A 416 7.10 26.28 -30.22
CA LYS A 416 6.12 27.10 -29.52
C LYS A 416 4.86 26.29 -29.16
N ILE A 417 4.29 25.57 -30.13
CA ILE A 417 3.12 24.71 -29.91
C ILE A 417 3.43 23.61 -28.90
N SER A 418 4.59 22.96 -29.04
CA SER A 418 5.01 21.89 -28.13
C SER A 418 5.08 22.37 -26.68
N LEU A 419 5.72 23.51 -26.42
CA LEU A 419 5.90 24.04 -25.06
C LEU A 419 4.63 24.66 -24.46
N SER A 420 3.72 25.20 -25.28
CA SER A 420 2.56 25.95 -24.79
C SER A 420 1.27 25.15 -24.74
N ASP A 421 1.09 24.13 -25.59
CA ASP A 421 -0.12 23.30 -25.64
C ASP A 421 0.19 21.84 -25.39
N VAL A 422 1.10 21.24 -26.16
CA VAL A 422 1.25 19.77 -26.16
C VAL A 422 1.81 19.27 -24.84
N LEU A 423 2.97 19.78 -24.40
CA LEU A 423 3.63 19.33 -23.18
C LEU A 423 2.86 19.69 -21.90
N LEU A 424 2.02 20.73 -21.95
CA LEU A 424 1.19 21.17 -20.83
C LEU A 424 -0.18 20.48 -20.82
N GLY A 425 -0.61 19.95 -21.98
CA GLY A 425 -1.89 19.29 -22.16
C GLY A 425 -2.01 18.03 -21.30
N GLU A 426 -3.16 17.86 -20.67
CA GLU A 426 -3.45 16.75 -19.77
C GLU A 426 -3.23 15.39 -20.45
N ALA A 427 -3.75 15.21 -21.67
CA ALA A 427 -3.61 13.97 -22.43
C ALA A 427 -2.15 13.57 -22.67
N PHE A 428 -1.29 14.52 -23.09
CA PHE A 428 0.13 14.25 -23.32
C PHE A 428 0.84 13.94 -22.00
N ARG A 429 0.60 14.75 -20.96
CA ARG A 429 1.22 14.54 -19.64
C ARG A 429 0.87 13.17 -19.06
N LEU A 430 -0.38 12.75 -19.22
CA LEU A 430 -0.84 11.42 -18.85
C LEU A 430 -0.12 10.35 -19.69
N GLN A 431 -0.06 10.46 -21.01
CA GLN A 431 0.63 9.45 -21.83
C GLN A 431 2.15 9.39 -21.57
N ALA A 432 2.78 10.55 -21.35
CA ALA A 432 4.22 10.71 -21.14
C ALA A 432 4.68 10.42 -19.70
N ASN A 433 3.75 10.19 -18.79
CA ASN A 433 4.02 10.02 -17.37
C ASN A 433 4.88 11.16 -16.77
N LEU A 434 4.53 12.40 -17.12
CA LEU A 434 5.21 13.59 -16.59
C LEU A 434 4.76 13.84 -15.16
N PHE A 435 5.72 14.21 -14.28
CA PHE A 435 5.44 14.56 -12.88
C PHE A 435 4.42 15.72 -12.84
N ASN A 436 3.37 15.55 -12.05
CA ASN A 436 2.38 16.59 -11.77
C ASN A 436 2.62 17.12 -10.36
N ILE A 437 2.99 18.39 -10.22
CA ILE A 437 3.06 19.03 -8.90
C ILE A 437 1.65 19.47 -8.53
N LYS A 438 1.06 18.85 -7.51
CA LYS A 438 -0.29 19.17 -7.03
C LYS A 438 -0.25 20.39 -6.10
N PRO A 439 -1.37 21.13 -5.93
CA PRO A 439 -1.44 22.20 -4.94
C PRO A 439 -1.08 21.73 -3.51
N ARG A 440 -1.49 20.52 -3.14
CA ARG A 440 -1.14 19.91 -1.84
C ARG A 440 0.34 19.56 -1.68
N GLU A 441 1.09 19.47 -2.78
CA GLU A 441 2.53 19.20 -2.81
C GLU A 441 3.35 20.50 -2.73
N ILE A 442 2.70 21.67 -2.83
CA ILE A 442 3.33 22.96 -2.62
C ILE A 442 3.58 23.12 -1.11
N ILE A 443 4.86 23.12 -0.75
CA ILE A 443 5.32 23.47 0.58
C ILE A 443 5.43 24.99 0.62
N GLU A 444 4.42 25.65 1.16
CA GLU A 444 4.56 27.06 1.53
C GLU A 444 5.40 27.15 2.79
N HIS A 445 6.58 27.77 2.68
CA HIS A 445 7.35 28.14 3.84
C HIS A 445 6.73 29.42 4.41
N ALA A 446 5.68 29.28 5.23
CA ALA A 446 5.41 30.30 6.22
C ALA A 446 6.56 30.19 7.22
N ALA A 447 7.55 31.08 7.11
CA ALA A 447 8.51 31.27 8.17
C ALA A 447 7.70 31.56 9.43
N ALA A 448 7.75 30.65 10.40
CA ALA A 448 7.14 30.83 11.69
C ALA A 448 7.95 31.86 12.48
N ASP A 449 7.81 33.13 12.11
CA ASP A 449 8.15 34.27 12.97
C ASP A 449 6.83 34.93 13.40
N ALA A 450 6.06 34.20 14.20
CA ALA A 450 5.03 34.83 15.01
C ALA A 450 5.72 35.51 16.20
N GLY A 451 6.13 36.77 16.01
CA GLY A 451 6.46 37.63 17.14
C GLY A 451 7.48 38.75 16.92
N GLN A 452 7.44 39.49 15.82
CA GLN A 452 7.77 40.94 15.80
C GLN A 452 7.65 41.52 14.39
N TRP A 453 6.58 42.27 14.16
CA TRP A 453 6.56 43.26 13.08
C TRP A 453 7.40 44.46 13.54
N TYR A 454 8.62 44.59 13.04
CA TYR A 454 9.31 45.88 13.01
C TYR A 454 9.27 46.43 11.58
N PRO A 455 8.67 47.61 11.33
CA PRO A 455 9.02 48.36 10.15
C PRO A 455 10.40 48.98 10.37
N CYS A 456 11.28 48.93 9.38
CA CYS A 456 12.17 50.02 8.96
C CYS A 456 13.30 49.52 8.03
N ASP A 457 13.27 50.05 6.81
CA ASP A 457 14.36 50.76 6.15
C ASP A 457 15.81 50.26 6.27
N GLY A 458 16.34 49.83 5.11
CA GLY A 458 17.72 50.08 4.69
C GLY A 458 18.79 49.06 5.16
N VAL A 459 19.60 48.61 4.19
CA VAL A 459 20.92 47.93 4.26
C VAL A 459 20.90 46.41 3.89
N PRO A 460 21.87 45.91 3.10
CA PRO A 460 21.64 44.86 2.09
C PRO A 460 21.94 43.40 2.48
N ASP A 461 21.23 42.55 1.74
CA ASP A 461 21.41 41.13 1.42
C ASP A 461 22.78 40.49 1.77
N THR A 462 22.74 39.47 2.64
CA THR A 462 23.78 38.43 2.72
C THR A 462 23.16 37.05 2.52
N GLY A 463 23.00 36.68 1.24
CA GLY A 463 22.50 35.39 0.79
C GLY A 463 23.35 34.18 1.19
N ARG A 464 23.05 33.56 2.34
CA ARG A 464 23.61 32.25 2.72
C ARG A 464 22.63 31.16 3.19
N LYS A 465 21.32 31.40 3.32
CA LYS A 465 20.38 30.35 3.76
C LYS A 465 19.51 29.69 2.66
N ASN A 466 19.41 30.29 1.46
CA ASN A 466 18.55 29.79 0.37
C ASN A 466 19.22 28.84 -0.66
N ARG A 467 20.45 28.37 -0.42
CA ARG A 467 21.22 27.59 -1.44
C ARG A 467 21.17 26.07 -1.32
N ILE A 468 20.53 25.50 -0.29
CA ILE A 468 20.61 24.03 -0.04
C ILE A 468 19.49 23.27 -0.75
N PHE A 469 18.25 23.79 -0.79
CA PHE A 469 17.11 23.07 -1.37
C PHE A 469 17.07 23.11 -2.92
N LEU A 470 17.36 24.26 -3.53
CA LEU A 470 17.38 24.40 -5.00
C LEU A 470 18.54 23.65 -5.68
N ARG A 471 19.66 23.40 -4.97
CA ARG A 471 20.80 22.64 -5.51
C ARG A 471 20.55 21.13 -5.56
N HIS A 472 19.70 20.57 -4.69
CA HIS A 472 19.36 19.14 -4.74
C HIS A 472 18.38 18.84 -5.88
N ALA A 473 17.35 19.66 -6.08
CA ALA A 473 16.40 19.50 -7.18
C ALA A 473 17.06 19.68 -8.57
N GLN A 474 18.01 20.63 -8.71
CA GLN A 474 18.75 20.82 -9.97
C GLN A 474 19.71 19.66 -10.29
N ARG A 475 20.31 19.00 -9.28
CA ARG A 475 21.17 17.83 -9.52
C ARG A 475 20.39 16.61 -10.04
N VAL A 476 19.14 16.45 -9.62
CA VAL A 476 18.24 15.38 -10.10
C VAL A 476 17.85 15.59 -11.57
N LEU A 477 17.65 16.85 -12.01
CA LEU A 477 17.40 17.20 -13.41
C LEU A 477 18.63 16.99 -14.32
N VAL A 478 19.84 17.28 -13.82
CA VAL A 478 21.09 17.08 -14.58
C VAL A 478 21.40 15.59 -14.79
N HIS A 479 21.08 14.72 -13.82
CA HIS A 479 21.23 13.27 -13.99
C HIS A 479 20.31 12.68 -15.08
N ARG A 480 19.10 13.23 -15.25
CA ARG A 480 18.20 12.83 -16.36
C ARG A 480 18.74 13.24 -17.74
N ALA A 481 19.40 14.40 -17.84
CA ALA A 481 20.01 14.86 -19.09
C ALA A 481 21.27 14.07 -19.49
N GLN A 482 22.09 13.65 -18.52
CA GLN A 482 23.27 12.82 -18.79
C GLN A 482 22.92 11.38 -19.18
N ARG A 483 21.85 10.81 -18.62
CA ARG A 483 21.40 9.44 -18.95
C ARG A 483 20.82 9.34 -20.38
N ALA A 484 20.14 10.39 -20.86
CA ALA A 484 19.67 10.47 -22.25
C ALA A 484 20.81 10.56 -23.28
N LYS A 485 21.99 11.07 -22.90
CA LYS A 485 23.20 11.06 -23.75
C LYS A 485 23.87 9.69 -23.81
N LEU A 486 23.95 8.96 -22.69
CA LEU A 486 24.57 7.63 -22.63
C LEU A 486 23.79 6.56 -23.40
N GLN A 487 22.45 6.62 -23.41
CA GLN A 487 21.62 5.69 -24.20
C GLN A 487 21.69 5.94 -25.72
N LYS A 488 22.00 7.17 -26.16
CA LYS A 488 22.22 7.47 -27.59
C LYS A 488 23.63 7.09 -28.06
N GLY A 489 24.63 7.12 -27.19
CA GLY A 489 26.01 6.70 -27.51
C GLY A 489 26.16 5.20 -27.74
N ALA A 490 25.37 4.36 -27.06
CA ALA A 490 25.43 2.90 -27.20
C ALA A 490 24.81 2.38 -28.52
N ALA A 491 23.95 3.17 -29.18
CA ALA A 491 23.29 2.79 -30.43
C ALA A 491 24.13 3.07 -31.70
N PHE A 492 25.22 3.82 -31.58
CA PHE A 492 26.08 4.21 -32.73
C PHE A 492 27.46 3.53 -32.74
N GLY A 493 27.74 2.61 -31.80
CA GLY A 493 29.06 1.98 -31.62
C GLY A 493 29.23 0.56 -32.17
N ARG A 494 28.27 0.01 -32.92
CA ARG A 494 28.36 -1.35 -33.48
C ARG A 494 27.94 -1.40 -34.95
N THR A 495 28.61 -0.62 -35.78
CA THR A 495 28.73 -0.86 -37.22
C THR A 495 30.10 -0.35 -37.65
N GLY A 496 31.10 -1.24 -37.67
CA GLY A 496 32.46 -0.89 -38.09
C GLY A 496 33.50 -1.89 -37.58
N LEU A 497 33.73 -2.92 -38.40
CA LEU A 497 34.92 -3.79 -38.54
C LEU A 497 34.60 -5.29 -38.43
N ALA A 498 34.90 -5.96 -39.55
CA ALA A 498 34.77 -7.38 -39.92
C ALA A 498 33.35 -7.88 -40.19
#